data_AF-A0A317UF94-F1
#
_entry.id   AF-A0A317UF94-F1
#
_cell.length_a   1.000
_cell.length_b   1.000
_cell.length_c   1.000
_cell.angle_alpha   90.00
_cell.angle_beta   90.00
_cell.angle_gamma   90.00
#
_symmetry.space_group_name_H-M   'P 1'
#
loop_
_entity.id
_entity.type
_entity.pdbx_description
1 polymer ?
#
loop_
_entity_poly.entity_id
_entity_poly.type
_entity_poly.pdbx_seq_one_letter_code
_entity_poly.pdbx_strand_id
1 'polypeptide(L)'
;MNTKEKATKEILKKIFESSTKLIMSKKDIKKIETYYKKNSSKFDNVDDFIASNEKIGCLVNRLKSGKDEIGKQLKAKKALQPGVLYECVVAQTCAKAMGLRNYVDLETTPISKTPKEAVKYIKESRYTACAARYAYYKKSDDSNAVVQYGNPAAGDMGIAINGQECKIEIKDMPALLMDKDLIYDENGKIIITDEIKSNYPGYVKYIQEFNSKTSMIDKMGSNYKLFDDGDTKAIGFVKSFLDSSDIDIIMTATNKDELIGLTPELIDYTFSDNTPLITVAGSEIRTTGKNSLANAFTPQYLNKILNEKDIAIEDGMCRVKANSKKVIGWIHGRGKDKDTATRFKISNAFFVKSNDIIVDNDYVKFPKEKIRQSKGGVSLHISIKHTKKEIGNVILQASKNINVVDDSIPQIA
;
A
#
# COMPACT_ATOMS: atom_id res chain seq x y z
N MET A 1 2.51 8.16 32.80
CA MET A 1 2.41 7.38 31.55
C MET A 1 0.95 7.00 31.30
N ASN A 2 0.34 7.44 30.19
CA ASN A 2 -1.05 7.14 29.82
C ASN A 2 -1.25 5.62 29.59
N THR A 3 -2.45 5.07 29.83
CA THR A 3 -2.77 3.64 29.64
C THR A 3 -2.46 3.15 28.22
N LYS A 4 -2.74 3.98 27.20
CA LYS A 4 -2.43 3.68 25.79
C LYS A 4 -0.93 3.51 25.52
N GLU A 5 -0.10 4.36 26.11
CA GLU A 5 1.36 4.27 25.98
C GLU A 5 1.92 3.00 26.64
N LYS A 6 1.34 2.59 27.78
CA LYS A 6 1.71 1.33 28.45
C LYS A 6 1.36 0.12 27.57
N ALA A 7 0.17 0.13 26.98
CA ALA A 7 -0.28 -0.90 26.04
C ALA A 7 0.63 -0.99 24.81
N THR A 8 0.96 0.13 24.18
CA THR A 8 1.88 0.20 23.03
C THR A 8 3.25 -0.42 23.36
N LYS A 9 3.85 -0.04 24.51
CA LYS A 9 5.14 -0.62 24.94
C LYS A 9 5.04 -2.11 25.21
N GLU A 10 3.95 -2.58 25.82
CA GLU A 10 3.77 -4.00 26.11
C GLU A 10 3.60 -4.84 24.84
N ILE A 11 2.86 -4.33 23.84
CA ILE A 11 2.74 -4.96 22.52
C ILE A 11 4.13 -5.09 21.88
N LEU A 12 4.86 -3.97 21.78
CA LEU A 12 6.20 -3.97 21.18
C LEU A 12 7.15 -4.91 21.91
N LYS A 13 7.14 -4.89 23.24
CA LYS A 13 7.93 -5.82 24.07
C LYS A 13 7.63 -7.28 23.68
N LYS A 14 6.36 -7.69 23.62
CA LYS A 14 5.98 -9.05 23.19
C LYS A 14 6.43 -9.37 21.76
N ILE A 15 6.38 -8.40 20.84
CA ILE A 15 6.88 -8.59 19.48
C ILE A 15 8.40 -8.79 19.47
N PHE A 16 9.18 -7.95 20.15
CA PHE A 16 10.64 -8.01 20.10
C PHE A 16 11.26 -9.13 20.95
N GLU A 17 10.62 -9.51 22.06
CA GLU A 17 11.08 -10.63 22.90
C GLU A 17 10.72 -12.01 22.30
N SER A 18 9.74 -12.07 21.39
CA SER A 18 9.40 -13.32 20.71
C SER A 18 10.22 -13.55 19.44
N SER A 19 10.51 -14.82 19.14
CA SER A 19 11.10 -15.26 17.87
C SER A 19 10.08 -15.24 16.71
N THR A 20 9.29 -14.17 16.62
CA THR A 20 8.20 -14.02 15.63
C THR A 20 8.73 -13.82 14.22
N LYS A 21 9.03 -14.94 13.55
CA LYS A 21 8.90 -15.00 12.10
C LYS A 21 7.43 -14.94 11.71
N LEU A 22 7.13 -14.28 10.61
CA LEU A 22 5.80 -14.30 10.01
C LEU A 22 5.34 -15.74 9.82
N ILE A 23 4.07 -16.01 10.10
CA ILE A 23 3.49 -17.35 9.91
C ILE A 23 3.53 -17.81 8.44
N MET A 24 3.76 -16.89 7.51
CA MET A 24 3.95 -17.13 6.08
C MET A 24 4.87 -16.06 5.50
N SER A 25 5.76 -16.42 4.56
CA SER A 25 6.63 -15.45 3.89
C SER A 25 5.90 -14.71 2.76
N LYS A 26 6.42 -13.56 2.32
CA LYS A 26 5.90 -12.88 1.10
C LYS A 26 5.96 -13.78 -0.13
N LYS A 27 6.98 -14.63 -0.23
CA LYS A 27 7.13 -15.62 -1.32
C LYS A 27 5.99 -16.64 -1.31
N ASP A 28 5.53 -17.06 -0.14
CA ASP A 28 4.43 -18.00 -0.01
C ASP A 28 3.08 -17.36 -0.39
N ILE A 29 2.83 -16.10 0.02
CA ILE A 29 1.67 -15.33 -0.46
C ILE A 29 1.68 -15.25 -1.99
N LYS A 30 2.85 -14.99 -2.59
CA LYS A 30 2.97 -14.91 -4.06
C LYS A 30 2.66 -16.22 -4.78
N LYS A 31 3.03 -17.37 -4.17
CA LYS A 31 2.67 -18.70 -4.70
C LYS A 31 1.16 -18.90 -4.69
N ILE A 32 0.49 -18.55 -3.59
CA ILE A 32 -0.97 -18.63 -3.47
C ILE A 32 -1.64 -17.73 -4.51
N GLU A 33 -1.24 -16.45 -4.60
CA GLU A 33 -1.78 -15.49 -5.58
C GLU A 33 -1.64 -15.99 -7.02
N THR A 34 -0.46 -16.51 -7.37
CA THR A 34 -0.19 -17.03 -8.72
C THR A 34 -1.07 -18.23 -9.05
N TYR A 35 -1.24 -19.14 -8.10
CA TYR A 35 -2.11 -20.30 -8.28
C TYR A 35 -3.59 -19.90 -8.38
N TYR A 36 -4.04 -19.00 -7.49
CA TYR A 36 -5.39 -18.44 -7.49
C TYR A 36 -5.74 -17.78 -8.83
N LYS A 37 -4.86 -16.92 -9.33
CA LYS A 37 -5.08 -16.20 -10.60
C LYS A 37 -5.30 -17.13 -11.79
N LYS A 38 -4.64 -18.30 -11.79
CA LYS A 38 -4.73 -19.29 -12.86
C LYS A 38 -5.95 -20.21 -12.74
N ASN A 39 -6.43 -20.48 -11.53
CA ASN A 39 -7.41 -21.57 -11.32
C ASN A 39 -8.71 -21.16 -10.64
N SER A 40 -8.82 -19.95 -10.07
CA SER A 40 -10.01 -19.50 -9.31
C SER A 40 -11.34 -19.62 -10.05
N SER A 41 -11.36 -19.54 -11.39
CA SER A 41 -12.59 -19.73 -12.16
C SER A 41 -13.15 -21.15 -12.12
N LYS A 42 -12.37 -22.13 -11.67
CA LYS A 42 -12.74 -23.55 -11.62
C LYS A 42 -13.36 -23.97 -10.29
N PHE A 43 -13.41 -23.07 -9.30
CA PHE A 43 -13.81 -23.40 -7.94
C PHE A 43 -14.83 -22.40 -7.41
N ASP A 44 -15.76 -22.90 -6.59
CA ASP A 44 -16.77 -22.10 -5.88
C ASP A 44 -16.52 -22.03 -4.36
N ASN A 45 -15.70 -22.94 -3.83
CA ASN A 45 -15.38 -23.02 -2.42
C ASN A 45 -13.87 -23.25 -2.20
N VAL A 46 -13.43 -22.94 -0.97
CA VAL A 46 -12.01 -23.01 -0.60
C VAL A 46 -11.50 -24.43 -0.44
N ASP A 47 -12.36 -25.38 -0.04
CA ASP A 47 -11.95 -26.75 0.25
C ASP A 47 -11.55 -27.50 -1.04
N ASP A 48 -12.32 -27.33 -2.12
CA ASP A 48 -11.96 -27.85 -3.44
C ASP A 48 -10.69 -27.18 -3.97
N PHE A 49 -10.55 -25.86 -3.75
CA PHE A 49 -9.36 -25.11 -4.15
C PHE A 49 -8.09 -25.63 -3.46
N ILE A 50 -8.12 -25.87 -2.14
CA ILE A 50 -6.95 -26.41 -1.41
C ILE A 50 -6.69 -27.87 -1.75
N ALA A 51 -7.72 -28.68 -2.00
CA ALA A 51 -7.58 -30.08 -2.40
C ALA A 51 -6.96 -30.22 -3.79
N SER A 52 -7.20 -29.26 -4.69
CA SER A 52 -6.69 -29.28 -6.06
C SER A 52 -5.16 -29.13 -6.18
N ASN A 53 -4.47 -28.71 -5.11
CA ASN A 53 -3.01 -28.68 -5.05
C ASN A 53 -2.51 -28.75 -3.61
N GLU A 54 -1.97 -29.91 -3.22
CA GLU A 54 -1.49 -30.17 -1.87
C GLU A 54 -0.52 -29.10 -1.33
N LYS A 55 0.45 -28.65 -2.14
CA LYS A 55 1.43 -27.63 -1.72
C LYS A 55 0.75 -26.30 -1.40
N ILE A 56 -0.23 -25.89 -2.20
CA ILE A 56 -1.02 -24.68 -1.96
C ILE A 56 -1.93 -24.88 -0.75
N GLY A 57 -2.59 -26.04 -0.63
CA GLY A 57 -3.43 -26.36 0.52
C GLY A 57 -2.66 -26.30 1.84
N CYS A 58 -1.44 -26.85 1.89
CA CYS A 58 -0.55 -26.75 3.05
C CYS A 58 -0.21 -25.30 3.42
N LEU A 59 -0.01 -24.41 2.44
CA LEU A 59 0.24 -22.99 2.71
C LEU A 59 -1.03 -22.30 3.23
N VAL A 60 -2.17 -22.48 2.56
CA VAL A 60 -3.45 -21.85 2.95
C VAL A 60 -3.88 -22.29 4.35
N ASN A 61 -3.75 -23.57 4.68
CA ASN A 61 -4.15 -24.10 5.99
C ASN A 61 -3.32 -23.57 7.18
N ARG A 62 -2.15 -22.94 6.94
CA ARG A 62 -1.38 -22.27 8.00
C ARG A 62 -2.02 -20.97 8.48
N LEU A 63 -2.88 -20.37 7.66
CA LEU A 63 -3.40 -19.02 7.87
C LEU A 63 -4.94 -19.05 7.91
N LYS A 64 -5.52 -19.02 9.11
CA LYS A 64 -6.98 -19.20 9.32
C LYS A 64 -7.79 -18.12 8.60
N SER A 65 -7.49 -16.86 8.88
CA SER A 65 -8.11 -15.70 8.21
C SER A 65 -7.87 -15.67 6.70
N GLY A 66 -6.69 -16.08 6.26
CA GLY A 66 -6.35 -16.17 4.84
C GLY A 66 -7.14 -17.26 4.10
N LYS A 67 -7.43 -18.40 4.75
CA LYS A 67 -8.32 -19.42 4.20
C LYS A 67 -9.72 -18.85 3.97
N ASP A 68 -10.27 -18.15 4.97
CA ASP A 68 -11.60 -17.55 4.86
C ASP A 68 -11.63 -16.43 3.82
N GLU A 69 -10.60 -15.58 3.75
CA GLU A 69 -10.45 -14.55 2.71
C GLU A 69 -10.46 -15.16 1.30
N ILE A 70 -9.67 -16.23 1.07
CA ILE A 70 -9.66 -16.94 -0.22
C ILE A 70 -11.05 -17.49 -0.54
N GLY A 71 -11.73 -18.10 0.43
CA GLY A 71 -13.10 -18.60 0.28
C GLY A 71 -14.09 -17.51 -0.11
N LYS A 72 -14.04 -16.35 0.55
CA LYS A 72 -14.87 -15.18 0.24
C LYS A 72 -14.65 -14.69 -1.19
N GLN A 73 -13.38 -14.58 -1.64
CA GLN A 73 -13.08 -14.13 -3.00
C GLN A 73 -13.52 -15.15 -4.07
N LEU A 74 -13.36 -16.46 -3.81
CA LEU A 74 -13.87 -17.51 -4.71
C LEU A 74 -15.38 -17.43 -4.87
N LYS A 75 -16.12 -17.37 -3.75
CA LYS A 75 -17.57 -17.25 -3.75
C LYS A 75 -18.05 -15.98 -4.46
N ALA A 76 -17.35 -14.86 -4.27
CA ALA A 76 -17.66 -13.59 -4.91
C ALA A 76 -17.17 -13.49 -6.36
N LYS A 77 -16.46 -14.50 -6.89
CA LYS A 77 -15.82 -14.49 -8.22
C LYS A 77 -14.92 -13.28 -8.46
N LYS A 78 -14.22 -12.85 -7.41
CA LYS A 78 -13.32 -11.68 -7.42
C LYS A 78 -11.86 -12.09 -7.46
N ALA A 79 -10.99 -11.14 -7.81
CA ALA A 79 -9.55 -11.35 -7.72
C ALA A 79 -9.11 -11.35 -6.26
N LEU A 80 -8.16 -12.23 -5.93
CA LEU A 80 -7.53 -12.25 -4.60
C LEU A 80 -6.76 -10.96 -4.35
N GLN A 81 -6.90 -10.40 -3.15
CA GLN A 81 -6.21 -9.19 -2.73
C GLN A 81 -4.98 -9.56 -1.88
N PRO A 82 -3.75 -9.54 -2.45
CA PRO A 82 -2.55 -9.98 -1.71
C PRO A 82 -2.23 -9.09 -0.51
N GLY A 83 -2.61 -7.80 -0.53
CA GLY A 83 -2.49 -6.90 0.62
C GLY A 83 -3.28 -7.39 1.84
N VAL A 84 -4.55 -7.78 1.63
CA VAL A 84 -5.40 -8.33 2.68
C VAL A 84 -4.85 -9.66 3.21
N LEU A 85 -4.28 -10.51 2.35
CA LEU A 85 -3.60 -11.71 2.81
C LEU A 85 -2.35 -11.41 3.66
N TYR A 86 -1.61 -10.35 3.32
CA TYR A 86 -0.47 -9.93 4.14
C TYR A 86 -0.92 -9.40 5.50
N GLU A 87 -2.01 -8.63 5.56
CA GLU A 87 -2.65 -8.22 6.82
C GLU A 87 -3.05 -9.44 7.67
N CYS A 88 -3.69 -10.44 7.05
CA CYS A 88 -4.04 -11.70 7.72
C CYS A 88 -2.80 -12.38 8.33
N VAL A 89 -1.68 -12.43 7.59
CA VAL A 89 -0.41 -13.00 8.06
C VAL A 89 0.13 -12.24 9.28
N VAL A 90 0.14 -10.92 9.21
CA VAL A 90 0.62 -10.06 10.32
C VAL A 90 -0.28 -10.22 11.54
N ALA A 91 -1.60 -10.15 11.38
CA ALA A 91 -2.57 -10.31 12.48
C ALA A 91 -2.42 -11.67 13.18
N GLN A 92 -2.35 -12.77 12.43
CA GLN A 92 -2.17 -14.10 13.03
C GLN A 92 -0.79 -14.27 13.68
N THR A 93 0.25 -13.61 13.15
CA THR A 93 1.59 -13.61 13.76
C THR A 93 1.60 -12.85 15.08
N CYS A 94 0.96 -11.68 15.15
CA CYS A 94 0.74 -10.93 16.40
C CYS A 94 -0.04 -11.77 17.42
N ALA A 95 -1.16 -12.38 17.00
CA ALA A 95 -1.98 -13.23 17.85
C ALA A 95 -1.16 -14.38 18.47
N LYS A 96 -0.29 -15.01 17.68
CA LYS A 96 0.62 -16.05 18.17
C LYS A 96 1.61 -15.50 19.20
N ALA A 97 2.21 -14.33 18.96
CA ALA A 97 3.12 -13.67 19.90
C ALA A 97 2.44 -13.36 21.24
N MET A 98 1.14 -13.03 21.19
CA MET A 98 0.33 -12.72 22.36
C MET A 98 -0.29 -13.97 23.02
N GLY A 99 -0.10 -15.16 22.46
CA GLY A 99 -0.67 -16.40 22.99
C GLY A 99 -2.19 -16.55 22.76
N LEU A 100 -2.76 -15.83 21.80
CA LEU A 100 -4.17 -15.91 21.42
C LEU A 100 -4.36 -17.10 20.46
N ARG A 101 -5.02 -18.15 20.95
CA ARG A 101 -5.12 -19.44 20.23
C ARG A 101 -6.44 -19.65 19.50
N ASN A 102 -7.48 -18.90 19.88
CA ASN A 102 -8.80 -18.98 19.27
C ASN A 102 -8.93 -17.95 18.15
N TYR A 103 -9.86 -18.21 17.24
CA TYR A 103 -10.08 -17.44 16.02
C TYR A 103 -11.57 -17.42 15.70
N VAL A 104 -12.06 -16.31 15.14
CA VAL A 104 -13.42 -16.18 14.61
C VAL A 104 -13.41 -15.28 13.37
N ASP A 105 -14.16 -15.68 12.34
CA ASP A 105 -14.51 -14.83 11.20
C ASP A 105 -15.75 -14.01 11.56
N LEU A 106 -15.54 -12.70 11.74
CA LEU A 106 -16.56 -11.76 12.21
C LEU A 106 -17.50 -11.32 11.08
N GLU A 107 -17.15 -11.54 9.81
CA GLU A 107 -18.04 -11.20 8.69
C GLU A 107 -19.10 -12.28 8.47
N THR A 108 -18.82 -13.53 8.85
CA THR A 108 -19.72 -14.68 8.62
C THR A 108 -20.33 -15.24 9.90
N THR A 109 -19.78 -14.90 11.07
CA THR A 109 -20.32 -15.30 12.37
C THR A 109 -21.31 -14.25 12.88
N PRO A 110 -22.59 -14.59 13.10
CA PRO A 110 -23.54 -13.67 13.72
C PRO A 110 -23.08 -13.22 15.13
N ILE A 111 -23.33 -11.97 15.51
CA ILE A 111 -22.93 -11.41 16.82
C ILE A 111 -23.37 -12.30 18.00
N SER A 112 -24.57 -12.89 17.93
CA SER A 112 -25.09 -13.82 18.96
C SER A 112 -24.26 -15.10 19.15
N LYS A 113 -23.44 -15.46 18.16
CA LYS A 113 -22.50 -16.58 18.17
C LYS A 113 -21.05 -16.13 18.31
N THR A 114 -20.79 -14.82 18.29
CA THR A 114 -19.45 -14.29 18.44
C THR A 114 -19.02 -14.37 19.91
N PRO A 115 -17.81 -14.89 20.19
CA PRO A 115 -17.27 -14.94 21.55
C PRO A 115 -17.23 -13.56 22.22
N LYS A 116 -17.64 -13.47 23.48
CA LYS A 116 -17.68 -12.20 24.24
C LYS A 116 -16.33 -11.47 24.25
N GLU A 117 -15.24 -12.23 24.25
CA GLU A 117 -13.86 -11.74 24.23
C GLU A 117 -13.52 -11.00 22.93
N ALA A 118 -14.19 -11.34 21.82
CA ALA A 118 -14.03 -10.66 20.54
C ALA A 118 -15.07 -9.55 20.33
N VAL A 119 -16.32 -9.74 20.79
CA VAL A 119 -17.44 -8.79 20.59
C VAL A 119 -17.10 -7.39 21.10
N LYS A 120 -16.44 -7.27 22.26
CA LYS A 120 -16.07 -5.99 22.88
C LYS A 120 -15.22 -5.08 21.98
N TYR A 121 -14.49 -5.66 21.04
CA TYR A 121 -13.58 -4.94 20.14
C TYR A 121 -14.16 -4.78 18.72
N ILE A 122 -15.43 -5.14 18.52
CA ILE A 122 -16.13 -4.86 17.28
C ILE A 122 -16.61 -3.41 17.31
N LYS A 123 -16.06 -2.58 16.42
CA LYS A 123 -16.48 -1.19 16.24
C LYS A 123 -17.63 -1.12 15.24
N GLU A 124 -18.77 -0.63 15.70
CA GLU A 124 -19.83 -0.13 14.81
C GLU A 124 -19.36 1.19 14.17
N SER A 125 -19.64 1.39 12.88
CA SER A 125 -19.42 2.68 12.24
C SER A 125 -20.72 3.18 11.60
N ARG A 126 -20.86 4.51 11.45
CA ARG A 126 -22.01 5.14 10.76
C ARG A 126 -22.29 4.60 9.35
N TYR A 127 -21.32 3.91 8.73
CA TYR A 127 -21.37 3.47 7.33
C TYR A 127 -21.30 1.94 7.15
N THR A 128 -20.94 1.17 8.18
CA THR A 128 -20.83 -0.29 8.10
C THR A 128 -21.26 -0.94 9.42
N ALA A 129 -22.15 -1.95 9.33
CA ALA A 129 -22.64 -2.72 10.48
C ALA A 129 -21.54 -3.50 11.24
N CYS A 130 -20.38 -3.74 10.62
CA CYS A 130 -19.18 -4.24 11.27
C CYS A 130 -17.97 -3.88 10.40
N ALA A 131 -17.00 -3.12 10.92
CA ALA A 131 -15.73 -2.87 10.20
C ALA A 131 -14.70 -3.99 10.44
N ALA A 132 -14.96 -4.91 11.38
CA ALA A 132 -14.05 -5.97 11.78
C ALA A 132 -14.24 -7.22 10.90
N ARG A 133 -13.13 -7.78 10.41
CA ARG A 133 -13.14 -8.99 9.57
C ARG A 133 -12.89 -10.25 10.37
N TYR A 134 -11.83 -10.22 11.19
CA TYR A 134 -11.29 -11.40 11.85
C TYR A 134 -10.84 -11.04 13.26
N ALA A 135 -11.06 -11.93 14.21
CA ALA A 135 -10.54 -11.75 15.56
C ALA A 135 -9.82 -12.99 16.07
N TYR A 136 -8.74 -12.76 16.80
CA TYR A 136 -8.01 -13.75 17.57
C TYR A 136 -8.12 -13.40 19.05
N TYR A 137 -8.40 -14.41 19.87
CA TYR A 137 -8.71 -14.23 21.28
C TYR A 137 -8.30 -15.45 22.11
N LYS A 138 -8.39 -15.32 23.42
CA LYS A 138 -8.19 -16.40 24.39
C LYS A 138 -9.48 -16.56 25.19
N LYS A 139 -9.98 -17.79 25.32
CA LYS A 139 -11.18 -18.07 26.13
C LYS A 139 -10.94 -17.61 27.57
N SER A 140 -11.95 -16.98 28.16
CA SER A 140 -11.91 -16.44 29.52
C SER A 140 -10.94 -15.28 29.74
N ASP A 141 -10.48 -14.64 28.66
CA ASP A 141 -9.65 -13.43 28.68
C ASP A 141 -10.24 -12.40 27.71
N ASP A 142 -11.03 -11.47 28.24
CA ASP A 142 -11.67 -10.39 27.49
C ASP A 142 -10.80 -9.12 27.42
N SER A 143 -9.58 -9.17 27.96
CA SER A 143 -8.64 -8.06 28.03
C SER A 143 -7.66 -8.03 26.87
N ASN A 144 -7.46 -9.17 26.19
CA ASN A 144 -6.48 -9.33 25.12
C ASN A 144 -7.13 -9.86 23.84
N ALA A 145 -6.98 -9.11 22.74
CA ALA A 145 -7.49 -9.50 21.44
C ALA A 145 -6.64 -8.91 20.31
N VAL A 146 -6.67 -9.56 19.15
CA VAL A 146 -6.18 -8.99 17.89
C VAL A 146 -7.35 -9.01 16.91
N VAL A 147 -7.72 -7.84 16.37
CA VAL A 147 -8.84 -7.68 15.46
C VAL A 147 -8.35 -7.05 14.16
N GLN A 148 -8.54 -7.73 13.03
CA GLN A 148 -8.30 -7.14 11.71
C GLN A 148 -9.54 -6.37 11.27
N TYR A 149 -9.34 -5.16 10.76
CA TYR A 149 -10.40 -4.32 10.22
C TYR A 149 -10.32 -4.25 8.69
N GLY A 150 -11.44 -3.91 8.05
CA GLY A 150 -11.54 -3.72 6.60
C GLY A 150 -11.81 -2.28 6.17
N ASN A 151 -11.73 -1.31 7.09
CA ASN A 151 -12.12 0.09 6.86
C ASN A 151 -10.99 1.06 7.26
N PRO A 152 -10.65 2.06 6.41
CA PRO A 152 -9.67 3.12 6.69
C PRO A 152 -9.81 3.84 8.05
N ALA A 153 -11.04 4.01 8.57
CA ALA A 153 -11.26 4.76 9.80
C ALA A 153 -10.69 4.06 11.06
N ALA A 154 -10.59 2.73 11.04
CA ALA A 154 -10.18 1.93 12.20
C ALA A 154 -8.69 1.54 12.20
N GLY A 155 -7.94 1.89 11.14
CA GLY A 155 -6.64 1.27 10.83
C GLY A 155 -6.81 -0.13 10.26
N ASP A 156 -5.72 -0.80 9.88
CA ASP A 156 -5.79 -2.17 9.35
C ASP A 156 -6.07 -3.20 10.45
N MET A 157 -5.65 -2.90 11.69
CA MET A 157 -5.77 -3.82 12.82
C MET A 157 -5.85 -3.07 14.16
N GLY A 158 -6.58 -3.64 15.12
CA GLY A 158 -6.55 -3.27 16.53
C GLY A 158 -5.89 -4.37 17.35
N ILE A 159 -5.01 -3.99 18.28
CA ILE A 159 -4.48 -4.92 19.29
C ILE A 159 -4.91 -4.40 20.66
N ALA A 160 -5.72 -5.18 21.37
CA ALA A 160 -6.07 -4.93 22.75
C ALA A 160 -5.13 -5.70 23.67
N ILE A 161 -4.58 -4.99 24.66
CA ILE A 161 -3.81 -5.59 25.75
C ILE A 161 -4.24 -4.98 27.08
N ASN A 162 -4.54 -5.83 28.07
CA ASN A 162 -5.06 -5.41 29.37
C ASN A 162 -6.27 -4.46 29.26
N GLY A 163 -7.15 -4.69 28.27
CA GLY A 163 -8.35 -3.91 28.02
C GLY A 163 -8.14 -2.59 27.27
N GLN A 164 -6.89 -2.23 26.95
CA GLN A 164 -6.55 -1.03 26.20
C GLN A 164 -6.24 -1.38 24.75
N GLU A 165 -6.96 -0.77 23.80
CA GLU A 165 -6.74 -0.95 22.37
C GLU A 165 -5.69 0.03 21.83
N CYS A 166 -4.78 -0.48 21.00
CA CYS A 166 -3.85 0.25 20.15
C CYS A 166 -4.23 0.06 18.68
N LYS A 167 -4.26 1.16 17.93
CA LYS A 167 -4.53 1.20 16.49
C LYS A 167 -3.26 0.93 15.71
N ILE A 168 -3.32 -0.05 14.81
CA ILE A 168 -2.18 -0.57 14.07
C ILE A 168 -2.39 -0.36 12.58
N GLU A 169 -1.37 0.17 11.92
CA GLU A 169 -1.26 0.22 10.46
C GLU A 169 -0.30 -0.88 9.99
N ILE A 170 -0.68 -1.64 8.97
CA ILE A 170 0.15 -2.71 8.43
C ILE A 170 0.78 -2.25 7.13
N LYS A 171 2.11 -2.25 7.05
CA LYS A 171 2.85 -1.84 5.83
C LYS A 171 3.73 -2.97 5.31
N ASP A 172 3.47 -3.44 4.10
CA ASP A 172 4.36 -4.35 3.39
C ASP A 172 5.56 -3.60 2.79
N MET A 173 6.75 -3.72 3.39
CA MET A 173 7.93 -2.93 2.98
C MET A 173 8.64 -3.52 1.73
N PRO A 174 9.16 -2.68 0.81
CA PRO A 174 9.02 -1.22 0.76
C PRO A 174 7.56 -0.81 0.48
N ALA A 175 7.07 0.17 1.24
CA ALA A 175 5.67 0.55 1.22
C ALA A 175 5.48 1.92 0.56
N LEU A 176 4.43 2.04 -0.25
CA LEU A 176 3.91 3.33 -0.69
C LEU A 176 3.15 3.97 0.48
N LEU A 177 3.59 5.15 0.91
CA LEU A 177 2.94 5.89 1.99
C LEU A 177 1.90 6.86 1.45
N MET A 178 2.27 7.58 0.39
CA MET A 178 1.43 8.60 -0.24
C MET A 178 1.71 8.64 -1.74
N ASP A 179 0.68 8.84 -2.55
CA ASP A 179 0.80 9.20 -3.96
C ASP A 179 -0.17 10.31 -4.37
N LYS A 180 0.25 11.07 -5.38
CA LYS A 180 -0.59 12.12 -5.97
C LYS A 180 -0.37 12.20 -7.48
N ASP A 181 -1.47 12.19 -8.23
CA ASP A 181 -1.45 12.49 -9.66
C ASP A 181 -1.03 13.93 -9.92
N LEU A 182 -0.20 14.12 -10.95
CA LEU A 182 0.32 15.42 -11.36
C LEU A 182 -0.10 15.75 -12.80
N ILE A 183 -0.41 17.02 -13.04
CA ILE A 183 -0.52 17.59 -14.38
C ILE A 183 0.63 18.59 -14.59
N TYR A 184 0.96 18.86 -15.84
CA TYR A 184 2.08 19.72 -16.22
C TYR A 184 1.69 20.59 -17.42
N ASP A 185 2.39 21.70 -17.60
CA ASP A 185 2.16 22.65 -18.69
C ASP A 185 2.81 22.21 -20.02
N GLU A 186 2.69 23.03 -21.06
CA GLU A 186 3.27 22.76 -22.39
C GLU A 186 4.80 22.62 -22.38
N ASN A 187 5.48 23.14 -21.36
CA ASN A 187 6.92 23.03 -21.16
C ASN A 187 7.30 21.84 -20.27
N GLY A 188 6.32 21.02 -19.87
CA GLY A 188 6.53 19.88 -18.99
C GLY A 188 6.75 20.25 -17.52
N LYS A 189 6.54 21.50 -17.11
CA LYS A 189 6.67 21.91 -15.71
C LYS A 189 5.40 21.51 -14.97
N ILE A 190 5.55 20.81 -13.85
CA ILE A 190 4.42 20.35 -13.02
C ILE A 190 3.68 21.57 -12.47
N ILE A 191 2.36 21.58 -12.62
CA ILE A 191 1.50 22.63 -12.11
C ILE A 191 1.20 22.35 -10.63
N ILE A 192 1.57 23.28 -9.75
CA ILE A 192 1.30 23.20 -8.31
C ILE A 192 -0.10 23.75 -8.05
N THR A 193 -1.10 22.87 -8.09
CA THR A 193 -2.52 23.22 -7.85
C THR A 193 -2.79 23.55 -6.38
N ASP A 194 -3.90 24.22 -6.10
CA ASP A 194 -4.30 24.54 -4.72
C ASP A 194 -4.62 23.29 -3.90
N GLU A 195 -5.07 22.22 -4.55
CA GLU A 195 -5.22 20.90 -3.92
C GLU A 195 -3.86 20.37 -3.42
N ILE A 196 -2.80 20.49 -4.22
CA ILE A 196 -1.44 20.08 -3.80
C ILE A 196 -0.98 20.94 -2.63
N LYS A 197 -1.18 22.26 -2.69
CA LYS A 197 -0.78 23.17 -1.61
C LYS A 197 -1.51 22.86 -0.30
N SER A 198 -2.80 22.55 -0.38
CA SER A 198 -3.66 22.38 0.80
C SER A 198 -3.54 20.98 1.41
N ASN A 199 -3.61 19.93 0.58
CA ASN A 199 -3.69 18.55 1.06
C ASN A 199 -2.33 17.84 1.07
N TYR A 200 -1.37 18.34 0.29
CA TYR A 200 -0.04 17.73 0.15
C TYR A 200 1.11 18.75 0.18
N PRO A 201 1.13 19.69 1.14
CA PRO A 201 2.11 20.78 1.18
C PRO A 201 3.57 20.28 1.16
N GLY A 202 3.83 19.09 1.73
CA GLY A 202 5.15 18.46 1.73
C GLY A 202 5.73 18.20 0.34
N TYR A 203 4.90 18.01 -0.69
CA TYR A 203 5.37 17.81 -2.07
C TYR A 203 5.79 19.10 -2.78
N VAL A 204 5.33 20.27 -2.34
CA VAL A 204 5.53 21.55 -3.05
C VAL A 204 7.01 21.82 -3.30
N LYS A 205 7.85 21.72 -2.26
CA LYS A 205 9.30 21.98 -2.37
C LYS A 205 10.00 21.04 -3.35
N TYR A 206 9.61 19.77 -3.38
CA TYR A 206 10.22 18.76 -4.25
C TYR A 206 9.76 18.91 -5.71
N ILE A 207 8.50 19.32 -5.92
CA ILE A 207 7.99 19.65 -7.25
C ILE A 207 8.72 20.89 -7.80
N GLN A 208 8.94 21.92 -6.97
CA GLN A 208 9.70 23.10 -7.36
C GLN A 208 11.16 22.74 -7.72
N GLU A 209 11.81 21.91 -6.93
CA GLU A 209 13.16 21.41 -7.22
C GLU A 209 13.20 20.65 -8.55
N PHE A 210 12.26 19.72 -8.79
CA PHE A 210 12.12 19.02 -10.07
C PHE A 210 11.94 20.00 -11.24
N ASN A 211 11.01 20.95 -11.11
CA ASN A 211 10.74 21.96 -12.13
C ASN A 211 11.94 22.87 -12.41
N SER A 212 12.80 23.13 -11.41
CA SER A 212 14.02 23.92 -11.62
C SER A 212 15.10 23.17 -12.39
N LYS A 213 15.17 21.84 -12.23
CA LYS A 213 16.24 20.99 -12.79
C LYS A 213 15.87 20.34 -14.12
N THR A 214 14.60 20.05 -14.35
CA THR A 214 14.14 19.27 -15.51
C THR A 214 12.65 19.48 -15.77
N SER A 215 12.03 18.62 -16.59
CA SER A 215 10.60 18.64 -16.89
C SER A 215 10.06 17.23 -17.10
N MET A 216 8.74 17.09 -17.08
CA MET A 216 8.03 15.84 -17.37
C MET A 216 8.28 15.36 -18.80
N ILE A 217 8.44 16.29 -19.74
CA ILE A 217 8.70 16.00 -21.15
C ILE A 217 10.13 15.50 -21.33
N ASP A 218 11.12 16.15 -20.69
CA ASP A 218 12.53 15.73 -20.79
C ASP A 218 12.80 14.36 -20.17
N LYS A 219 12.06 14.02 -19.10
CA LYS A 219 12.17 12.73 -18.41
C LYS A 219 11.22 11.67 -18.95
N MET A 220 10.45 11.96 -20.00
CA MET A 220 9.37 11.10 -20.48
C MET A 220 9.85 9.67 -20.75
N GLY A 221 9.22 8.68 -20.12
CA GLY A 221 9.61 7.27 -20.21
C GLY A 221 10.61 6.81 -19.15
N SER A 222 11.02 7.69 -18.25
CA SER A 222 11.81 7.38 -17.05
C SER A 222 11.18 8.00 -15.81
N ASN A 223 11.53 7.47 -14.65
CA ASN A 223 11.17 8.04 -13.35
C ASN A 223 12.31 8.93 -12.85
N TYR A 224 11.94 10.03 -12.18
CA TYR A 224 12.88 10.90 -11.49
C TYR A 224 12.91 10.52 -10.02
N LYS A 225 14.06 10.03 -9.55
CA LYS A 225 14.27 9.75 -8.12
C LYS A 225 14.33 11.07 -7.35
N LEU A 226 13.55 11.16 -6.27
CA LEU A 226 13.54 12.35 -5.42
C LEU A 226 14.68 12.34 -4.41
N PHE A 227 15.07 11.16 -3.93
CA PHE A 227 15.97 10.98 -2.81
C PHE A 227 16.98 9.87 -3.10
N ASP A 228 18.20 10.07 -2.62
CA ASP A 228 19.23 9.04 -2.61
C ASP A 228 19.10 8.14 -1.37
N ASP A 229 19.84 7.03 -1.38
CA ASP A 229 19.96 6.17 -0.21
C ASP A 229 20.65 6.93 0.94
N GLY A 230 19.94 7.08 2.06
CA GLY A 230 20.42 7.81 3.24
C GLY A 230 19.93 9.26 3.33
N ASP A 231 19.24 9.78 2.33
CA ASP A 231 18.60 11.11 2.42
C ASP A 231 17.47 11.08 3.46
N THR A 232 17.49 12.06 4.36
CA THR A 232 16.52 12.21 5.47
C THR A 232 15.55 13.38 5.26
N LYS A 233 15.69 14.17 4.19
CA LYS A 233 14.92 15.42 3.95
C LYS A 233 13.41 15.24 3.96
N ALA A 234 12.91 14.04 3.64
CA ALA A 234 11.49 13.72 3.61
C ALA A 234 10.98 13.01 4.87
N ILE A 235 11.84 12.70 5.85
CA ILE A 235 11.44 12.03 7.08
C ILE A 235 10.44 12.89 7.87
N GLY A 236 10.66 14.20 7.98
CA GLY A 236 9.71 15.09 8.66
C GLY A 236 8.32 15.06 8.01
N PHE A 237 8.25 14.92 6.68
CA PHE A 237 6.99 14.79 5.96
C PHE A 237 6.31 13.43 6.21
N VAL A 238 7.08 12.35 6.28
CA VAL A 238 6.59 11.02 6.70
C VAL A 238 6.00 11.08 8.11
N LYS A 239 6.70 11.71 9.04
CA LYS A 239 6.27 11.85 10.45
C LYS A 239 4.94 12.60 10.54
N SER A 240 4.82 13.78 9.92
CA SER A 240 3.57 14.55 9.93
C SER A 240 2.38 13.78 9.34
N PHE A 241 2.59 12.98 8.29
CA PHE A 241 1.53 12.14 7.73
C PHE A 241 1.04 11.09 8.75
N LEU A 242 1.97 10.43 9.44
CA LEU A 242 1.65 9.37 10.39
C LEU A 242 1.02 9.93 11.67
N ASP A 243 1.52 11.06 12.17
CA ASP A 243 0.93 11.77 13.32
C ASP A 243 -0.53 12.16 13.04
N SER A 244 -0.85 12.57 11.81
CA SER A 244 -2.23 12.94 11.43
C SER A 244 -3.19 11.74 11.32
N SER A 245 -2.67 10.50 11.30
CA SER A 245 -3.46 9.28 11.06
C SER A 245 -3.95 8.59 12.33
N ASP A 246 -3.59 9.11 13.53
CA ASP A 246 -3.91 8.53 14.84
C ASP A 246 -3.48 7.05 14.94
N ILE A 247 -2.33 6.70 14.39
CA ILE A 247 -1.77 5.34 14.41
C ILE A 247 -0.83 5.21 15.61
N ASP A 248 -0.99 4.15 16.42
CA ASP A 248 -0.09 3.90 17.56
C ASP A 248 1.16 3.12 17.16
N ILE A 249 1.01 2.14 16.25
CA ILE A 249 2.12 1.30 15.78
C ILE A 249 1.97 1.01 14.29
N ILE A 250 3.07 1.08 13.56
CA ILE A 250 3.22 0.52 12.22
C ILE A 250 3.82 -0.88 12.35
N MET A 251 3.07 -1.90 11.97
CA MET A 251 3.54 -3.27 11.92
C MET A 251 4.00 -3.64 10.51
N THR A 252 5.14 -4.32 10.44
CA THR A 252 5.77 -4.74 9.19
C THR A 252 6.73 -5.90 9.43
N ALA A 253 7.45 -6.35 8.42
CA ALA A 253 8.47 -7.37 8.56
C ALA A 253 9.79 -6.99 7.90
N THR A 254 10.89 -7.49 8.49
CA THR A 254 12.23 -7.42 7.89
C THR A 254 12.30 -8.25 6.61
N ASN A 255 13.40 -8.12 5.87
CA ASN A 255 13.69 -8.95 4.70
C ASN A 255 13.85 -10.45 5.01
N LYS A 256 13.98 -10.83 6.29
CA LYS A 256 14.03 -12.21 6.77
C LYS A 256 12.66 -12.71 7.27
N ASP A 257 11.58 -12.01 6.92
CA ASP A 257 10.21 -12.25 7.36
C ASP A 257 10.08 -12.22 8.89
N GLU A 258 10.83 -11.36 9.59
CA GLU A 258 10.70 -11.18 11.04
C GLU A 258 9.76 -10.02 11.34
N LEU A 259 8.72 -10.26 12.15
CA LEU A 259 7.76 -9.23 12.53
C LEU A 259 8.43 -8.15 13.40
N ILE A 260 8.21 -6.89 13.05
CA ILE A 260 8.66 -5.71 13.77
C ILE A 260 7.51 -4.71 13.88
N GLY A 261 7.52 -3.91 14.95
CA GLY A 261 6.63 -2.78 15.14
C GLY A 261 7.45 -1.51 15.35
N LEU A 262 6.98 -0.40 14.79
CA LEU A 262 7.55 0.94 14.95
C LEU A 262 6.48 1.89 15.45
N THR A 263 6.81 2.77 16.38
CA THR A 263 5.93 3.87 16.75
C THR A 263 6.24 5.10 15.88
N PRO A 264 5.25 5.98 15.62
CA PRO A 264 5.49 7.20 14.84
C PRO A 264 6.64 8.06 15.37
N GLU A 265 6.86 8.11 16.69
CA GLU A 265 7.93 8.91 17.28
C GLU A 265 9.34 8.39 17.00
N LEU A 266 9.50 7.14 16.57
CA LEU A 266 10.82 6.55 16.27
C LEU A 266 11.21 6.67 14.80
N ILE A 267 10.36 7.22 13.95
CA ILE A 267 10.57 7.18 12.50
C ILE A 267 11.75 8.05 12.06
N ASP A 268 12.04 9.12 12.79
CA ASP A 268 13.21 9.97 12.58
C ASP A 268 14.46 9.51 13.34
N TYR A 269 14.41 8.34 13.98
CA TYR A 269 15.56 7.77 14.66
C TYR A 269 16.71 7.51 13.68
N THR A 270 17.90 7.93 14.08
CA THR A 270 19.16 7.68 13.38
C THR A 270 20.07 6.88 14.29
N PHE A 271 20.63 5.78 13.78
CA PHE A 271 21.56 4.94 14.52
C PHE A 271 22.92 5.63 14.71
N SER A 272 23.74 5.09 15.62
CA SER A 272 25.06 5.65 15.95
C SER A 272 26.04 5.68 14.77
N ASP A 273 25.79 4.90 13.72
CA ASP A 273 26.54 4.88 12.47
C ASP A 273 26.00 5.90 11.43
N ASN A 274 25.12 6.81 11.86
CA ASN A 274 24.42 7.80 11.02
C ASN A 274 23.46 7.21 9.98
N THR A 275 23.08 5.93 10.09
CA THR A 275 22.06 5.37 9.22
C THR A 275 20.66 5.64 9.77
N PRO A 276 19.69 6.10 8.95
CA PRO A 276 18.33 6.34 9.42
C PRO A 276 17.57 5.02 9.58
N LEU A 277 16.60 4.97 10.51
CA LEU A 277 15.75 3.80 10.74
C LEU A 277 14.91 3.46 9.51
N ILE A 278 14.34 4.49 8.87
CA ILE A 278 13.65 4.38 7.59
C ILE A 278 14.44 5.09 6.50
N THR A 279 14.32 4.60 5.26
CA THR A 279 14.79 5.33 4.07
C THR A 279 13.64 5.64 3.14
N VAL A 280 13.74 6.80 2.50
CA VAL A 280 12.77 7.31 1.52
C VAL A 280 13.24 7.19 0.07
N ALA A 281 14.36 6.50 -0.18
CA ALA A 281 15.03 6.42 -1.49
C ALA A 281 14.19 5.83 -2.63
N GLY A 282 13.09 5.12 -2.32
CA GLY A 282 12.13 4.64 -3.32
C GLY A 282 11.18 5.71 -3.84
N SER A 283 11.24 6.94 -3.31
CA SER A 283 10.32 8.01 -3.68
C SER A 283 10.69 8.63 -5.02
N GLU A 284 9.69 8.94 -5.82
CA GLU A 284 9.89 9.30 -7.21
C GLU A 284 8.77 10.19 -7.77
N ILE A 285 9.12 10.94 -8.82
CA ILE A 285 8.19 11.52 -9.78
C ILE A 285 8.18 10.60 -11.02
N ARG A 286 7.00 10.09 -11.35
CA ARG A 286 6.72 9.29 -12.54
C ARG A 286 6.18 10.19 -13.63
N THR A 287 6.83 10.16 -14.80
CA THR A 287 6.39 10.95 -15.97
C THR A 287 5.10 10.44 -16.60
N THR A 288 4.72 9.20 -16.30
CA THR A 288 3.46 8.58 -16.73
C THR A 288 2.90 7.73 -15.59
N GLY A 289 1.75 8.14 -15.08
CA GLY A 289 1.03 7.52 -13.97
C GLY A 289 -0.06 6.54 -14.41
N LYS A 290 -0.87 6.11 -13.43
CA LYS A 290 -1.97 5.16 -13.64
C LYS A 290 -3.19 5.81 -14.30
N ASN A 291 -3.41 7.09 -14.02
CA ASN A 291 -4.60 7.83 -14.43
C ASN A 291 -4.34 8.72 -15.65
N SER A 292 -5.42 9.14 -16.32
CA SER A 292 -5.38 9.98 -17.51
C SER A 292 -6.54 10.97 -17.51
N LEU A 293 -6.39 12.07 -18.24
CA LEU A 293 -7.51 12.93 -18.60
C LEU A 293 -8.08 12.51 -19.96
N ALA A 294 -9.39 12.73 -20.13
CA ALA A 294 -10.10 12.39 -21.36
C ALA A 294 -9.55 13.18 -22.57
N ASN A 295 -9.13 14.43 -22.32
CA ASN A 295 -8.53 15.31 -23.31
C ASN A 295 -7.06 15.56 -22.94
N ALA A 296 -6.23 15.81 -23.94
CA ALA A 296 -4.87 16.29 -23.74
C ALA A 296 -4.88 17.67 -23.06
N PHE A 297 -4.15 17.80 -21.96
CA PHE A 297 -3.99 19.06 -21.23
C PHE A 297 -2.74 19.83 -21.67
N THR A 298 -1.93 19.26 -22.57
CA THR A 298 -0.83 19.93 -23.29
C THR A 298 -1.04 19.81 -24.80
N PRO A 299 -2.02 20.52 -25.39
CA PRO A 299 -2.32 20.45 -26.82
C PRO A 299 -1.15 20.78 -27.76
N GLN A 300 -0.26 21.71 -27.40
CA GLN A 300 0.90 22.03 -28.23
C GLN A 300 1.89 20.86 -28.25
N TYR A 301 2.16 20.27 -27.08
CA TYR A 301 2.99 19.06 -27.00
C TYR A 301 2.35 17.87 -27.73
N LEU A 302 1.03 17.70 -27.67
CA LEU A 302 0.32 16.69 -28.46
C LEU A 302 0.58 16.88 -29.96
N ASN A 303 0.40 18.09 -30.48
CA ASN A 303 0.61 18.39 -31.90
C ASN A 303 2.05 18.11 -32.33
N LYS A 304 3.02 18.48 -31.49
CA LYS A 304 4.43 18.15 -31.70
C LYS A 304 4.64 16.64 -31.82
N ILE A 305 4.10 15.85 -30.90
CA ILE A 305 4.20 14.39 -30.94
C ILE A 305 3.52 13.81 -32.18
N LEU A 306 2.32 14.26 -32.54
CA LEU A 306 1.63 13.76 -33.75
C LEU A 306 2.47 14.00 -35.00
N ASN A 307 3.09 15.17 -35.12
CA ASN A 307 3.99 15.49 -36.23
C ASN A 307 5.25 14.62 -36.22
N GLU A 308 5.94 14.50 -35.07
CA GLU A 308 7.14 13.65 -34.93
C GLU A 308 6.88 12.17 -35.23
N LYS A 309 5.63 11.71 -35.04
CA LYS A 309 5.22 10.33 -35.31
C LYS A 309 4.67 10.11 -36.72
N ASP A 310 4.68 11.14 -37.58
CA ASP A 310 4.09 11.16 -38.92
C ASP A 310 2.62 10.73 -38.92
N ILE A 311 1.84 11.22 -37.94
CA ILE A 311 0.41 10.93 -37.86
C ILE A 311 -0.34 11.98 -38.67
N ALA A 312 -0.91 11.56 -39.80
CA ALA A 312 -1.73 12.43 -40.64
C ALA A 312 -3.00 12.85 -39.89
N ILE A 313 -3.44 14.09 -40.09
CA ILE A 313 -4.67 14.64 -39.50
C ILE A 313 -5.50 15.21 -40.65
N GLU A 314 -6.64 14.57 -40.93
CA GLU A 314 -7.58 14.96 -41.97
C GLU A 314 -8.97 15.04 -41.34
N ASP A 315 -9.64 16.19 -41.44
CA ASP A 315 -10.99 16.42 -40.87
C ASP A 315 -11.13 16.02 -39.38
N GLY A 316 -10.09 16.28 -38.58
CA GLY A 316 -10.06 15.93 -37.16
C GLY A 316 -9.75 14.45 -36.86
N MET A 317 -9.63 13.61 -37.89
CA MET A 317 -9.23 12.21 -37.75
C MET A 317 -7.73 12.05 -37.91
N CYS A 318 -7.11 11.45 -36.89
CA CYS A 318 -5.73 11.02 -36.94
C CYS A 318 -5.62 9.66 -37.65
N ARG A 319 -4.60 9.49 -38.49
CA ARG A 319 -4.33 8.26 -39.22
C ARG A 319 -2.85 7.90 -39.16
N VAL A 320 -2.56 6.65 -38.79
CA VAL A 320 -1.20 6.09 -38.75
C VAL A 320 -1.20 4.64 -39.20
N LYS A 321 -0.11 4.17 -39.82
CA LYS A 321 0.03 2.74 -40.14
C LYS A 321 0.03 1.91 -38.85
N ALA A 322 -0.76 0.84 -38.81
CA ALA A 322 -0.96 -0.02 -37.64
C ALA A 322 0.37 -0.61 -37.12
N ASN A 323 1.28 -0.93 -38.04
CA ASN A 323 2.61 -1.49 -37.75
C ASN A 323 3.74 -0.45 -37.78
N SER A 324 3.41 0.84 -37.65
CA SER A 324 4.42 1.90 -37.62
C SER A 324 5.34 1.75 -36.42
N LYS A 325 6.66 1.69 -36.66
CA LYS A 325 7.67 1.69 -35.59
C LYS A 325 7.80 3.04 -34.87
N LYS A 326 7.17 4.10 -35.38
CA LYS A 326 7.23 5.44 -34.77
C LYS A 326 6.36 5.52 -33.50
N VAL A 327 5.28 4.74 -33.43
CA VAL A 327 4.37 4.69 -32.27
C VAL A 327 4.68 3.47 -31.39
N ILE A 328 4.15 3.46 -30.15
CA ILE A 328 4.29 2.30 -29.26
C ILE A 328 3.34 1.17 -29.68
N GLY A 329 2.16 1.51 -30.17
CA GLY A 329 1.20 0.55 -30.73
C GLY A 329 0.22 0.00 -29.71
N TRP A 330 -0.33 -1.18 -29.99
CA TRP A 330 -1.40 -1.80 -29.20
C TRP A 330 -0.93 -2.26 -27.82
N ILE A 331 -1.70 -1.89 -26.80
CA ILE A 331 -1.51 -2.33 -25.42
C ILE A 331 -2.70 -3.22 -25.04
N HIS A 332 -2.37 -4.44 -24.61
CA HIS A 332 -3.37 -5.43 -24.21
C HIS A 332 -3.66 -5.38 -22.71
N GLY A 333 -4.79 -5.96 -22.32
CA GLY A 333 -5.19 -6.08 -20.93
C GLY A 333 -4.19 -6.87 -20.09
N ARG A 334 -4.42 -6.91 -18.77
CA ARG A 334 -3.61 -7.71 -17.85
C ARG A 334 -4.39 -8.94 -17.40
N GLY A 335 -3.69 -10.03 -17.10
CA GLY A 335 -4.32 -11.22 -16.53
C GLY A 335 -5.17 -11.97 -17.54
N LYS A 336 -6.47 -12.10 -17.28
CA LYS A 336 -7.40 -12.85 -18.14
C LYS A 336 -7.61 -12.16 -19.50
N ASP A 337 -7.44 -10.84 -19.56
CA ASP A 337 -7.65 -10.03 -20.77
C ASP A 337 -6.36 -9.75 -21.55
N LYS A 338 -5.33 -10.60 -21.37
CA LYS A 338 -4.00 -10.40 -21.98
C LYS A 338 -3.99 -10.40 -23.52
N ASP A 339 -5.01 -10.98 -24.12
CA ASP A 339 -5.18 -11.08 -25.58
C ASP A 339 -6.16 -10.02 -26.10
N THR A 340 -6.76 -9.22 -25.21
CA THR A 340 -7.71 -8.16 -25.56
C THR A 340 -6.99 -6.83 -25.65
N ALA A 341 -6.99 -6.21 -26.84
CA ALA A 341 -6.47 -4.86 -27.03
C ALA A 341 -7.34 -3.84 -26.28
N THR A 342 -6.73 -3.06 -25.37
CA THR A 342 -7.45 -2.09 -24.52
C THR A 342 -7.24 -0.66 -24.96
N ARG A 343 -6.12 -0.37 -25.64
CA ARG A 343 -5.75 0.96 -26.12
C ARG A 343 -4.64 0.88 -27.16
N PHE A 344 -4.55 1.92 -27.98
CA PHE A 344 -3.42 2.17 -28.87
C PHE A 344 -2.60 3.33 -28.33
N LYS A 345 -1.31 3.10 -28.13
CA LYS A 345 -0.40 4.04 -27.46
C LYS A 345 0.46 4.76 -28.50
N ILE A 346 0.28 6.08 -28.60
CA ILE A 346 1.00 6.95 -29.55
C ILE A 346 2.40 7.25 -29.02
N SER A 347 2.48 7.64 -27.75
CA SER A 347 3.73 7.91 -27.03
C SER A 347 3.57 7.53 -25.55
N ASN A 348 4.60 7.72 -24.73
CA ASN A 348 4.47 7.49 -23.29
C ASN A 348 3.39 8.35 -22.63
N ALA A 349 3.18 9.58 -23.12
CA ALA A 349 2.15 10.48 -22.64
C ALA A 349 0.76 10.20 -23.21
N PHE A 350 0.66 9.88 -24.52
CA PHE A 350 -0.61 9.92 -25.26
C PHE A 350 -1.09 8.55 -25.73
N PHE A 351 -2.40 8.29 -25.59
CA PHE A 351 -3.04 7.07 -26.07
C PHE A 351 -4.52 7.29 -26.41
N VAL A 352 -5.10 6.33 -27.12
CA VAL A 352 -6.54 6.26 -27.44
C VAL A 352 -7.09 4.92 -26.97
N LYS A 353 -8.29 4.89 -26.38
CA LYS A 353 -8.93 3.63 -25.96
C LYS A 353 -9.37 2.84 -27.19
N SER A 354 -9.37 1.50 -27.08
CA SER A 354 -9.74 0.63 -28.22
C SER A 354 -11.13 0.92 -28.79
N ASN A 355 -12.10 1.29 -27.95
CA ASN A 355 -13.46 1.61 -28.39
C ASN A 355 -13.58 2.89 -29.24
N ASP A 356 -12.56 3.75 -29.25
CA ASP A 356 -12.52 4.99 -30.03
C ASP A 356 -11.66 4.85 -31.30
N ILE A 357 -11.31 3.61 -31.69
CA ILE A 357 -10.39 3.31 -32.79
C ILE A 357 -11.10 2.55 -33.91
N ILE A 358 -10.83 2.96 -35.14
CA ILE A 358 -11.21 2.27 -36.36
C ILE A 358 -9.95 1.68 -36.99
N VAL A 359 -9.94 0.36 -37.22
CA VAL A 359 -8.89 -0.31 -37.98
C VAL A 359 -9.41 -0.53 -39.40
N ASP A 360 -8.71 0.05 -40.37
CA ASP A 360 -9.06 -0.01 -41.78
C ASP A 360 -7.80 -0.35 -42.59
N ASN A 361 -7.79 -1.54 -43.19
CA ASN A 361 -6.63 -2.13 -43.83
C ASN A 361 -5.40 -2.09 -42.89
N ASP A 362 -4.29 -1.52 -43.36
CA ASP A 362 -3.05 -1.36 -42.58
C ASP A 362 -3.01 -0.09 -41.71
N TYR A 363 -4.14 0.59 -41.50
CA TYR A 363 -4.19 1.85 -40.76
C TYR A 363 -5.03 1.77 -39.50
N VAL A 364 -4.54 2.48 -38.48
CA VAL A 364 -5.25 2.80 -37.26
C VAL A 364 -5.71 4.25 -37.38
N LYS A 365 -7.03 4.44 -37.28
CA LYS A 365 -7.70 5.74 -37.37
C LYS A 365 -8.41 6.04 -36.05
N PHE A 366 -8.32 7.29 -35.57
CA PHE A 366 -9.01 7.73 -34.36
C PHE A 366 -9.25 9.23 -34.38
N PRO A 367 -10.33 9.73 -33.76
CA PRO A 367 -10.54 11.17 -33.65
C PRO A 367 -9.51 11.82 -32.73
N LYS A 368 -8.99 12.99 -33.12
CA LYS A 368 -7.95 13.70 -32.37
C LYS A 368 -8.40 14.07 -30.95
N GLU A 369 -9.67 14.43 -30.79
CA GLU A 369 -10.29 14.79 -29.52
C GLU A 369 -10.47 13.59 -28.57
N LYS A 370 -10.34 12.36 -29.07
CA LYS A 370 -10.34 11.14 -28.24
C LYS A 370 -8.95 10.77 -27.71
N ILE A 371 -7.92 11.54 -28.07
CA ILE A 371 -6.57 11.34 -27.56
C ILE A 371 -6.51 11.77 -26.09
N ARG A 372 -6.21 10.77 -25.25
CA ARG A 372 -6.01 10.92 -23.82
C ARG A 372 -4.56 11.18 -23.50
N GLN A 373 -4.34 11.98 -22.46
CA GLN A 373 -3.03 12.20 -21.89
C GLN A 373 -2.94 11.58 -20.50
N SER A 374 -1.92 10.77 -20.29
CA SER A 374 -1.60 10.20 -18.99
C SER A 374 -1.12 11.30 -18.06
N LYS A 375 -1.64 11.32 -16.83
CA LYS A 375 -1.13 12.21 -15.78
C LYS A 375 0.24 11.70 -15.33
N GLY A 376 1.08 12.60 -14.84
CA GLY A 376 2.23 12.21 -14.03
C GLY A 376 1.82 11.74 -12.65
N GLY A 377 2.79 11.42 -11.80
CA GLY A 377 2.51 11.25 -10.38
C GLY A 377 3.75 11.41 -9.52
N VAL A 378 3.57 11.85 -8.29
CA VAL A 378 4.61 11.85 -7.25
C VAL A 378 4.23 10.79 -6.21
N SER A 379 5.22 10.06 -5.71
CA SER A 379 5.02 9.03 -4.68
C SER A 379 6.11 9.08 -3.64
N LEU A 380 5.70 8.95 -2.38
CA LEU A 380 6.56 8.82 -1.21
C LEU A 380 6.56 7.35 -0.78
N HIS A 381 7.74 6.72 -0.83
CA HIS A 381 7.93 5.35 -0.37
C HIS A 381 8.80 5.34 0.88
N ILE A 382 8.52 4.39 1.77
CA ILE A 382 9.35 4.12 2.94
C ILE A 382 9.84 2.66 2.90
N SER A 383 11.02 2.42 3.44
CA SER A 383 11.54 1.06 3.66
C SER A 383 12.45 1.01 4.88
N ILE A 384 12.64 -0.19 5.41
CA ILE A 384 13.48 -0.46 6.57
C ILE A 384 14.58 -1.42 6.13
N LYS A 385 15.83 -1.05 6.40
CA LYS A 385 17.01 -1.87 6.07
C LYS A 385 17.63 -2.58 7.28
N HIS A 386 17.12 -2.28 8.48
CA HIS A 386 17.62 -2.79 9.75
C HIS A 386 17.02 -4.13 10.15
N THR A 387 17.78 -4.88 10.95
CA THR A 387 17.34 -6.16 11.53
C THR A 387 16.40 -5.94 12.70
N LYS A 388 15.61 -6.97 13.03
CA LYS A 388 14.74 -6.95 14.22
C LYS A 388 15.51 -6.65 15.51
N LYS A 389 16.75 -7.15 15.63
CA LYS A 389 17.58 -6.95 16.83
C LYS A 389 17.99 -5.49 16.99
N GLU A 390 18.45 -4.84 15.93
CA GLU A 390 18.85 -3.43 15.96
C GLU A 390 17.67 -2.55 16.35
N ILE A 391 16.52 -2.75 15.72
CA ILE A 391 15.28 -2.00 15.99
C ILE A 391 14.79 -2.27 17.42
N GLY A 392 14.82 -3.54 17.86
CA GLY A 392 14.40 -3.94 19.20
C GLY A 392 15.25 -3.29 20.30
N ASN A 393 16.57 -3.16 20.10
CA ASN A 393 17.45 -2.48 21.05
C ASN A 393 17.02 -1.02 21.24
N VAL A 394 16.68 -0.31 20.17
CA VAL A 394 16.21 1.08 20.23
C VAL A 394 14.89 1.18 21.00
N ILE A 395 13.91 0.34 20.64
CA ILE A 395 12.58 0.35 21.27
C ILE A 395 12.62 -0.01 22.76
N LEU A 396 13.42 -1.01 23.11
CA LEU A 396 13.55 -1.45 24.51
C LEU A 396 14.36 -0.46 25.35
N GLN A 397 15.33 0.26 24.77
CA GLN A 397 16.05 1.33 25.45
C GLN A 397 15.18 2.57 25.66
N ALA A 398 14.45 3.01 24.62
CA ALA A 398 13.47 4.10 24.73
C ALA A 398 12.41 3.83 25.81
N SER A 399 12.04 2.55 25.98
CA SER A 399 11.10 2.13 27.03
C SER A 399 11.68 2.20 28.45
N LYS A 400 13.02 2.16 28.63
CA LYS A 400 13.69 2.23 29.94
C LYS A 400 13.93 3.67 30.40
N ASN A 401 14.24 4.59 29.48
CA ASN A 401 14.64 5.97 29.78
C ASN A 401 13.48 6.89 30.25
N ILE A 402 12.24 6.41 30.31
CA ILE A 402 11.07 7.18 30.76
C ILE A 402 10.71 6.90 32.24
N ASN A 403 11.32 5.88 32.86
CA ASN A 403 11.13 5.56 34.28
C ASN A 403 12.06 6.34 35.22
N VAL A 404 12.80 7.33 34.73
CA VAL A 404 13.67 8.21 35.51
C VAL A 404 13.16 9.64 35.41
N VAL A 405 11.94 9.88 35.86
CA VAL A 405 11.58 11.18 36.43
C VAL A 405 11.37 10.89 37.90
N ASP A 406 12.40 11.21 38.65
CA ASP A 406 12.50 11.07 40.09
C ASP A 406 11.50 12.04 40.74
N ASP A 407 10.47 11.50 41.41
CA ASP A 407 9.52 12.28 42.22
C ASP A 407 10.16 12.83 43.52
N SER A 408 11.49 12.80 43.67
CA SER A 408 12.20 13.43 44.78
C SER A 408 12.62 14.88 44.49
N ILE A 409 11.64 15.76 44.27
CA ILE A 409 11.83 17.17 44.63
C ILE A 409 11.26 17.35 46.04
N PRO A 410 12.10 17.60 47.07
CA PRO A 410 11.60 17.85 48.41
C PRO A 410 10.76 19.12 48.40
N GLN A 411 9.53 19.03 48.91
CA GLN A 411 8.73 20.20 49.26
C GLN A 411 9.51 21.01 50.30
N ILE A 412 9.91 22.23 49.91
CA ILE A 412 10.39 23.23 50.85
C ILE A 412 9.14 23.92 51.42
N ALA A 413 9.07 23.92 52.75
CA ALA A 413 8.02 24.50 53.58
C ALA A 413 7.91 26.03 53.47
#